data_AF-A0A7K0CZL5-F1
#
_entry.id   AF-A0A7K0CZL5-F1
#
_cell.length_a   1.000
_cell.length_b   1.000
_cell.length_c   1.000
_cell.angle_alpha   90.00
_cell.angle_beta   90.00
_cell.angle_gamma   90.00
#
_symmetry.space_group_name_H-M   'P 1'
#
loop_
_entity.id
_entity.type
_entity.pdbx_description
1 polymer ?
#
loop_
_entity_poly.entity_id
_entity_poly.type
_entity_poly.pdbx_seq_one_letter_code
_entity_poly.pdbx_strand_id
1 'polypeptide(L)'
;MLSRDDGVTHRGPLGGTAVQTPPRRIRHIRIEAGAVTADYQAGAEQIADIVAELRTNAGITVIVDDNVRPDLPSLPCAGLWD
;
A
#
# COMPACT_ATOMS: atom_id res chain seq x y z
N MET A 1 -28.91 1.73 -29.61
CA MET A 1 -28.09 2.80 -29.01
C MET A 1 -28.43 2.84 -27.53
N LEU A 2 -27.47 2.43 -26.70
CA LEU A 2 -27.43 2.41 -25.22
C LEU A 2 -28.39 1.45 -24.47
N SER A 3 -28.03 0.16 -24.40
CA SER A 3 -28.37 -0.71 -23.26
C SER A 3 -27.26 -0.60 -22.22
N ARG A 4 -27.59 -0.20 -21.00
CA ARG A 4 -26.82 -0.47 -19.78
C ARG A 4 -27.79 -0.40 -18.60
N ASP A 5 -28.15 -1.56 -18.06
CA ASP A 5 -28.49 -1.72 -16.64
C ASP A 5 -28.41 -3.22 -16.30
N ASP A 6 -27.18 -3.72 -16.12
CA ASP A 6 -26.95 -5.02 -15.50
C ASP A 6 -27.01 -4.82 -13.99
N GLY A 7 -28.17 -5.16 -13.42
CA GLY A 7 -28.40 -5.18 -11.99
C GLY A 7 -27.46 -6.14 -11.27
N VAL A 8 -26.63 -5.60 -10.39
CA VAL A 8 -25.94 -6.38 -9.37
C VAL A 8 -26.65 -6.16 -8.04
N THR A 9 -27.39 -7.18 -7.62
CA THR A 9 -28.01 -7.27 -6.30
C THR A 9 -26.94 -7.62 -5.27
N HIS A 10 -26.58 -6.67 -4.40
CA HIS A 10 -25.88 -7.00 -3.16
C HIS A 10 -26.89 -7.05 -2.01
N ARG A 11 -27.39 -8.27 -1.73
CA ARG A 11 -28.03 -8.60 -0.45
C ARG A 11 -27.06 -9.44 0.38
N GLY A 12 -26.68 -8.91 1.54
CA GLY A 12 -26.03 -9.63 2.62
C GLY A 12 -25.76 -8.68 3.79
N PRO A 13 -26.33 -8.88 4.99
CA PRO A 13 -26.07 -8.08 6.17
C PRO A 13 -24.97 -8.72 7.04
N LEU A 14 -24.42 -7.91 7.97
CA LEU A 14 -23.53 -8.22 9.12
C LEU A 14 -22.04 -7.86 8.93
N GLY A 15 -21.62 -6.84 9.69
CA GLY A 15 -20.29 -6.78 10.32
C GLY A 15 -19.23 -5.98 9.58
N GLY A 16 -18.84 -4.85 10.16
CA GLY A 16 -17.68 -4.08 9.75
C GLY A 16 -18.09 -2.74 9.16
N THR A 17 -18.03 -1.69 9.97
CA THR A 17 -17.91 -0.33 9.45
C THR A 17 -16.64 -0.33 8.61
N ALA A 18 -16.75 -0.51 7.29
CA ALA A 18 -15.67 -0.16 6.39
C ALA A 18 -15.48 1.34 6.58
N VAL A 19 -14.57 1.72 7.48
CA VAL A 19 -13.97 3.04 7.47
C VAL A 19 -13.47 3.16 6.05
N GLN A 20 -14.18 3.96 5.25
CA GLN A 20 -13.74 4.33 3.93
C GLN A 20 -12.53 5.24 4.16
N THR A 21 -11.39 4.62 4.45
CA THR A 21 -10.11 5.30 4.51
C THR A 21 -9.98 5.98 3.14
N PRO A 22 -9.73 7.31 3.09
CA PRO A 22 -9.55 8.00 1.82
C PRO A 22 -8.58 7.18 0.96
N PRO A 23 -8.80 7.09 -0.38
CA PRO A 23 -8.10 6.14 -1.24
C PRO A 23 -6.61 6.18 -0.90
N ARG A 24 -6.13 5.10 -0.24
CA ARG A 24 -4.76 5.01 0.25
C ARG A 24 -3.88 5.19 -0.98
N ARG A 25 -3.25 6.36 -1.12
CA ARG A 25 -2.39 6.64 -2.27
C ARG A 25 -1.24 5.65 -2.19
N ILE A 26 -1.26 4.66 -3.07
CA ILE A 26 -0.19 3.68 -3.18
C ILE A 26 1.04 4.40 -3.72
N ARG A 27 2.19 4.16 -3.10
CA ARG A 27 3.49 4.66 -3.52
C ARG A 27 4.46 3.48 -3.58
N HIS A 28 5.53 3.66 -4.34
CA HIS A 28 6.65 2.76 -4.37
C HIS A 28 7.61 3.11 -3.21
N ILE A 29 8.11 2.09 -2.54
CA ILE A 29 9.15 2.19 -1.53
C ILE A 29 10.28 1.23 -1.89
N ARG A 30 11.49 1.77 -1.99
CA ARG A 30 12.72 1.02 -2.15
C ARG A 30 13.56 1.11 -0.89
N ILE A 31 13.96 -0.04 -0.39
CA ILE A 31 14.76 -0.19 0.82
C ILE A 31 16.12 -0.77 0.41
N GLU A 32 17.18 -0.06 0.74
CA GLU A 32 18.56 -0.46 0.47
C GLU A 32 19.31 -0.65 1.78
N ALA A 33 19.92 -1.83 1.95
CA ALA A 33 20.70 -2.20 3.13
C ALA A 33 21.98 -2.91 2.67
N GLY A 34 23.06 -2.15 2.49
CA GLY A 34 24.31 -2.66 1.93
C GLY A 34 24.14 -3.18 0.51
N ALA A 35 24.36 -4.48 0.29
CA ALA A 35 24.19 -5.13 -1.01
C ALA A 35 22.74 -5.58 -1.30
N VAL A 36 21.83 -5.40 -0.34
CA VAL A 36 20.42 -5.81 -0.47
C VAL A 36 19.59 -4.63 -0.91
N THR A 37 18.79 -4.84 -1.95
CA THR A 37 17.75 -3.92 -2.42
C THR A 37 16.42 -4.65 -2.44
N ALA A 38 15.37 -4.02 -1.92
CA ALA A 38 14.02 -4.53 -1.99
C ALA A 38 13.05 -3.42 -2.38
N ASP A 39 12.20 -3.69 -3.36
CA ASP A 39 11.21 -2.77 -3.90
C ASP A 39 9.81 -3.28 -3.54
N TYR A 40 8.98 -2.43 -2.96
CA TYR A 40 7.61 -2.76 -2.56
C TYR A 40 6.64 -1.62 -2.90
N GLN A 41 5.34 -1.91 -2.84
CA GLN A 41 4.29 -0.91 -2.88
C GLN A 41 3.45 -0.92 -1.60
N ALA A 42 3.02 0.25 -1.14
CA ALA A 42 2.13 0.39 0.01
C ALA A 42 1.45 1.76 0.05
N GLY A 43 0.48 1.91 0.96
CA GLY A 43 -0.15 3.21 1.19
C GLY A 43 0.82 4.23 1.78
N ALA A 44 0.62 5.51 1.44
CA ALA A 44 1.47 6.61 1.91
C ALA A 44 1.62 6.68 3.43
N GLU A 45 0.58 6.33 4.19
CA GLU A 45 0.61 6.28 5.67
C GLU A 45 1.55 5.17 6.18
N GLN A 46 1.40 3.95 5.66
CA GLN A 46 2.28 2.82 6.00
C GLN A 46 3.75 3.12 5.66
N ILE A 47 3.98 3.77 4.52
CA ILE A 47 5.32 4.19 4.11
C ILE A 47 5.89 5.23 5.07
N ALA A 48 5.09 6.18 5.54
CA ALA A 48 5.54 7.19 6.50
C ALA A 48 6.02 6.54 7.81
N ASP A 49 5.25 5.58 8.34
CA ASP A 49 5.61 4.84 9.55
C ASP A 49 6.90 4.04 9.35
N ILE A 50 7.00 3.28 8.25
CA ILE A 50 8.20 2.48 7.95
C ILE A 50 9.43 3.37 7.75
N VAL A 51 9.27 4.51 7.07
CA VAL A 51 10.35 5.48 6.89
C VAL A 51 10.80 6.05 8.23
N ALA A 52 9.87 6.36 9.14
CA ALA A 52 10.19 6.87 10.46
C ALA A 52 11.03 5.86 11.26
N GLU A 53 10.64 4.59 11.24
CA GLU A 53 11.36 3.51 11.93
C GLU A 53 12.72 3.23 11.30
N LEU A 54 12.78 3.03 9.97
CA LEU A 54 14.00 2.62 9.28
C LEU A 54 15.07 3.71 9.22
N ARG A 55 14.69 5.00 9.24
CA ARG A 55 15.64 6.12 9.28
C ARG A 55 16.52 6.13 10.53
N THR A 56 16.09 5.46 11.60
CA THR A 56 16.89 5.36 12.84
C THR A 56 18.06 4.39 12.72
N ASN A 57 18.08 3.54 11.69
CA ASN A 57 19.10 2.51 11.51
C ASN A 57 20.22 2.96 10.56
N ALA A 58 21.44 3.07 11.09
CA ALA A 58 22.61 3.43 10.31
C ALA A 58 22.95 2.33 9.29
N GLY A 59 22.81 2.65 8.00
CA GLY A 59 23.07 1.72 6.89
C GLY A 59 21.84 1.28 6.10
N ILE A 60 20.65 1.77 6.46
CA ILE A 60 19.42 1.60 5.67
C ILE A 60 19.09 2.91 4.96
N THR A 61 19.00 2.86 3.63
CA THR A 61 18.49 3.95 2.80
C THR A 61 17.08 3.62 2.33
N VAL A 62 16.16 4.54 2.50
CA VAL A 62 14.77 4.37 2.06
C VAL A 62 14.44 5.46 1.04
N ILE A 63 14.01 5.03 -0.15
CA ILE A 63 13.63 5.88 -1.26
C ILE A 63 12.13 5.68 -1.49
N VAL A 64 11.38 6.77 -1.64
CA VAL A 64 9.94 6.75 -1.86
C VAL A 64 9.63 7.56 -3.10
N ASP A 65 8.86 6.97 -4.01
CA ASP A 65 8.46 7.62 -5.24
C ASP A 65 7.07 7.14 -5.72
N ASP A 66 6.60 7.75 -6.81
CA ASP A 66 5.29 7.50 -7.42
C ASP A 66 5.30 6.42 -8.52
N ASN A 67 6.44 5.76 -8.77
CA ASN A 67 6.59 4.74 -9.79
C ASN A 67 6.02 3.39 -9.34
N VAL A 68 4.73 3.39 -9.05
CA VAL A 68 3.98 2.18 -8.69
C VAL A 68 3.82 1.31 -9.93
N ARG A 69 4.20 0.04 -9.80
CA ARG A 69 4.10 -0.95 -10.88
C ARG A 69 3.27 -2.15 -10.43
N PRO A 70 2.44 -2.74 -11.31
CA PRO A 70 1.59 -3.88 -10.95
C PRO A 70 2.38 -5.16 -10.63
N ASP A 71 3.63 -5.27 -11.06
CA ASP A 71 4.53 -6.39 -10.75
C ASP A 71 5.20 -6.28 -9.37
N LEU A 72 5.13 -5.12 -8.72
CA LEU A 72 5.75 -4.94 -7.41
C LEU A 72 4.94 -5.62 -6.31
N PRO A 73 5.58 -6.37 -5.40
CA PRO A 73 4.87 -6.95 -4.27
C PRO A 73 4.41 -5.84 -3.30
N SER A 74 3.28 -6.06 -2.65
CA SER A 74 2.88 -5.24 -1.50
C SER A 74 3.88 -5.41 -0.36
N LEU A 75 4.03 -4.40 0.49
CA LEU A 75 4.82 -4.52 1.72
C LEU A 75 4.35 -5.74 2.54
N PRO A 76 5.26 -6.63 2.99
CA PRO A 76 4.88 -7.88 3.65
C PRO A 76 4.17 -7.65 4.98
N CYS A 77 4.46 -6.53 5.64
CA CYS A 77 3.80 -6.13 6.88
C CYS A 77 2.52 -5.30 6.65
N ALA A 78 2.09 -5.03 5.41
CA ALA A 78 0.95 -4.15 5.13
C ALA A 78 -0.35 -4.55 5.85
N GLY A 79 -0.55 -5.84 6.12
CA GLY A 79 -1.69 -6.37 6.88
C GLY A 79 -1.66 -6.08 8.39
N LEU A 80 -0.60 -5.46 8.93
CA LEU A 80 -0.55 -5.02 10.32
C LEU A 80 -1.25 -3.67 10.55
N TRP A 81 -1.63 -2.96 9.49
CA TRP A 81 -2.31 -1.66 9.51
C TRP A 81 -3.79 -1.77 9.04
N ASP A 82 -4.41 -2.92 9.32
CA ASP A 82 -5.85 -3.17 9.12
C ASP A 82 -6.66 -2.71 10.34
#